data_AF-A0A3C0I7D6-F1
#
_entry.id   AF-A0A3C0I7D6-F1
#
_cell.length_a   1.000
_cell.length_b   1.000
_cell.length_c   1.000
_cell.angle_alpha   90.00
_cell.angle_beta   90.00
_cell.angle_gamma   90.00
#
_symmetry.space_group_name_H-M   'P 1'
#
loop_
_entity.id
_entity.type
_entity.pdbx_description
1 polymer ?
#
loop_
_entity_poly.entity_id
_entity_poly.type
_entity_poly.pdbx_seq_one_letter_code
_entity_poly.pdbx_strand_id
1 'polypeptide(L)'
;MNNIETALRQLVFCWERSSANEHGFSSAIEPSESAKAFCAALLTAREGLLGYSEVTLPTLFLPPAPKDSWLKTEWAPDFELGRWVVLLWTVSQFKGEMPNTFWDEQREILAQLHAVFSARQESNNEAKQVLSQLNEIKRHLYKLPTDETEIYDELAVDLGKMMDFFSAYSH
;
A
#
# COMPACT_ATOMS: atom_id res chain seq x y z
N MET A 1 -14.34 -20.96 4.39
CA MET A 1 -13.21 -20.00 4.31
C MET A 1 -13.80 -18.65 3.98
N ASN A 2 -13.51 -17.62 4.78
CA ASN A 2 -13.96 -16.26 4.48
C ASN A 2 -13.36 -15.82 3.14
N ASN A 3 -14.17 -15.24 2.26
CA ASN A 3 -13.73 -14.73 0.96
C ASN A 3 -12.55 -13.71 1.12
N ILE A 4 -12.55 -12.97 2.23
CA ILE A 4 -11.47 -12.06 2.67
C ILE A 4 -10.13 -12.77 2.86
N GLU A 5 -10.14 -13.85 3.63
CA GLU A 5 -8.92 -14.58 3.93
C GLU A 5 -8.32 -15.20 2.65
N THR A 6 -9.17 -15.71 1.75
CA THR A 6 -8.73 -16.24 0.46
C THR A 6 -8.12 -15.15 -0.41
N ALA A 7 -8.77 -13.99 -0.56
CA ALA A 7 -8.26 -12.87 -1.35
C ALA A 7 -6.91 -12.37 -0.80
N LEU A 8 -6.80 -12.20 0.53
CA LEU A 8 -5.56 -11.78 1.18
C LEU A 8 -4.42 -12.80 0.99
N ARG A 9 -4.70 -14.10 1.06
CA ARG A 9 -3.70 -15.15 0.79
C ARG A 9 -3.28 -15.20 -0.67
N GLN A 10 -4.13 -14.75 -1.60
CA GLN A 10 -3.83 -14.65 -3.03
C GLN A 10 -3.14 -13.34 -3.40
N LEU A 11 -3.16 -12.32 -2.52
CA LEU A 11 -2.42 -11.08 -2.69
C LEU A 11 -0.92 -11.34 -2.48
N VAL A 12 -0.24 -11.70 -3.56
CA VAL A 12 1.20 -11.97 -3.61
C VAL A 12 1.91 -10.80 -4.28
N PHE A 13 2.80 -10.13 -3.56
CA PHE A 13 3.57 -9.00 -4.07
C PHE A 13 4.69 -9.46 -5.01
N CYS A 14 5.14 -8.57 -5.89
CA CYS A 14 6.09 -8.93 -6.95
C CYS A 14 7.40 -9.53 -6.40
N TRP A 15 7.90 -9.04 -5.26
CA TRP A 15 9.12 -9.54 -4.62
C TRP A 15 8.95 -10.93 -3.98
N GLU A 16 7.73 -11.36 -3.68
CA GLU A 16 7.45 -12.69 -3.09
C GLU A 16 7.39 -13.79 -4.16
N ARG A 17 7.16 -13.42 -5.43
CA ARG A 17 7.09 -14.38 -6.55
C ARG A 17 8.47 -14.89 -6.96
N SER A 18 9.54 -14.21 -6.56
CA SER A 18 10.91 -14.55 -6.93
C SER A 18 11.58 -15.53 -5.95
N SER A 19 11.09 -16.77 -5.90
CA SER A 19 11.91 -17.91 -5.45
C SER A 19 12.73 -18.55 -6.59
N ALA A 20 12.66 -18.02 -7.81
CA ALA A 20 13.24 -18.63 -9.01
C ALA A 20 14.38 -17.84 -9.69
N ASN A 21 14.82 -16.70 -9.16
CA ASN A 21 15.89 -15.91 -9.78
C ASN A 21 17.08 -15.70 -8.84
N GLU A 22 17.82 -16.78 -8.57
CA GLU A 22 19.21 -16.72 -8.08
C GLU A 22 20.15 -15.96 -9.06
N HIS A 23 19.66 -15.52 -10.22
CA HIS A 23 20.46 -14.84 -11.25
C HIS A 23 19.80 -13.56 -11.82
N GLY A 24 18.77 -13.01 -11.15
CA GLY A 24 18.01 -11.84 -11.63
C GLY A 24 18.39 -10.50 -10.99
N PHE A 25 19.25 -10.47 -9.98
CA PHE A 25 19.81 -9.24 -9.41
C PHE A 25 20.97 -8.66 -10.27
N SER A 26 20.89 -8.80 -11.58
CA SER A 26 21.84 -8.17 -12.49
C SER A 26 21.48 -6.70 -12.63
N SER A 27 22.19 -5.85 -11.87
CA SER A 27 22.14 -4.38 -11.79
C SER A 27 21.34 -3.78 -10.61
N ALA A 28 21.81 -4.07 -9.39
CA ALA A 28 22.18 -3.09 -8.37
C ALA A 28 21.48 -1.70 -8.37
N ILE A 29 20.20 -1.66 -7.99
CA ILE A 29 19.62 -0.48 -7.33
C ILE A 29 18.93 -1.01 -6.08
N GLU A 30 19.49 -0.70 -4.91
CA GLU A 30 18.81 -1.01 -3.65
C GLU A 30 17.52 -0.18 -3.58
N PRO A 31 16.40 -0.76 -3.10
CA PRO A 31 15.17 -0.02 -2.89
C PRO A 31 15.43 1.22 -2.03
N SER A 32 14.84 2.35 -2.41
CA SER A 32 14.85 3.56 -1.60
C SER A 32 14.21 3.27 -0.24
N GLU A 33 14.58 4.03 0.79
CA GLU A 33 14.01 3.83 2.13
C GLU A 33 12.48 4.05 2.15
N SER A 34 11.99 4.96 1.29
CA SER A 34 10.58 5.14 0.96
C SER A 34 9.92 3.84 0.46
N ALA A 35 10.50 3.23 -0.57
CA ALA A 35 10.00 1.98 -1.13
C ALA A 35 10.07 0.83 -0.11
N LYS A 36 11.15 0.75 0.68
CA LYS A 36 11.27 -0.24 1.78
C LYS A 36 10.16 -0.06 2.82
N ALA A 37 9.88 1.17 3.24
CA ALA A 37 8.82 1.48 4.20
C ALA A 37 7.44 1.08 3.65
N PHE A 38 7.16 1.42 2.40
CA PHE A 38 5.91 1.05 1.72
C PHE A 38 5.76 -0.48 1.63
N CYS A 39 6.78 -1.21 1.16
CA CYS A 39 6.77 -2.67 1.07
C CYS A 39 6.63 -3.36 2.44
N ALA A 40 7.32 -2.85 3.47
CA ALA A 40 7.16 -3.32 4.84
C ALA A 40 5.71 -3.19 5.31
N ALA A 41 5.07 -2.07 4.98
CA ALA A 41 3.69 -1.78 5.33
C ALA A 41 2.68 -2.67 4.60
N LEU A 42 2.90 -2.96 3.31
CA LEU A 42 2.06 -3.87 2.54
C LEU A 42 1.99 -5.25 3.21
N LEU A 43 3.16 -5.81 3.57
CA LEU A 43 3.25 -7.09 4.26
C LEU A 43 2.62 -7.02 5.66
N THR A 44 2.95 -5.98 6.43
CA THR A 44 2.41 -5.79 7.79
C THR A 44 0.88 -5.72 7.79
N ALA A 45 0.28 -5.01 6.83
CA ALA A 45 -1.17 -4.91 6.73
C ALA A 45 -1.82 -6.22 6.29
N ARG A 46 -1.25 -6.92 5.30
CA ARG A 46 -1.78 -8.22 4.85
C ARG A 46 -1.79 -9.23 6.00
N GLU A 47 -0.67 -9.39 6.69
CA GLU A 47 -0.55 -10.35 7.80
C GLU A 47 -1.42 -9.93 9.00
N GLY A 48 -1.51 -8.64 9.29
CA GLY A 48 -2.40 -8.12 10.33
C GLY A 48 -3.88 -8.41 10.06
N LEU A 49 -4.32 -8.26 8.81
CA LEU A 49 -5.69 -8.60 8.38
C LEU A 49 -5.95 -10.12 8.39
N LEU A 50 -4.92 -10.94 8.23
CA LEU A 50 -4.97 -12.40 8.41
C LEU A 50 -4.96 -12.81 9.90
N GLY A 51 -4.85 -11.86 10.83
CA GLY A 51 -4.90 -12.09 12.27
C GLY A 51 -3.54 -12.34 12.94
N TYR A 52 -2.42 -12.15 12.24
CA TYR A 52 -1.09 -12.26 12.82
C TYR A 52 -0.71 -10.97 13.55
N SER A 53 -0.38 -11.06 14.83
CA SER A 53 0.03 -9.92 15.66
C SER A 53 1.50 -9.57 15.53
N GLU A 54 2.35 -10.53 15.14
CA GLU A 54 3.78 -10.36 14.95
C GLU A 54 4.15 -10.72 13.52
N VAL A 55 4.57 -9.72 12.76
CA VAL A 55 4.96 -9.87 11.36
C VAL A 55 6.48 -9.83 11.28
N THR A 56 7.08 -10.94 10.86
CA THR A 56 8.52 -10.97 10.61
C THR A 56 8.81 -10.36 9.24
N LEU A 57 9.37 -9.16 9.24
CA LEU A 57 9.77 -8.48 8.01
C LEU A 57 11.08 -9.08 7.46
N PRO A 58 11.21 -9.25 6.14
CA PRO A 58 12.49 -9.52 5.50
C PRO A 58 13.54 -8.46 5.86
N THR A 59 14.81 -8.85 5.98
CA THR A 59 15.91 -7.95 6.34
C THR A 59 15.98 -6.69 5.46
N LEU A 60 15.64 -6.83 4.18
CA LEU A 60 15.60 -5.74 3.20
C LEU A 60 14.59 -4.63 3.56
N PHE A 61 13.53 -4.96 4.30
CA PHE A 61 12.43 -4.05 4.66
C PHE A 61 12.45 -3.66 6.14
N LEU A 62 13.54 -3.96 6.85
CA LEU A 62 13.72 -3.47 8.21
C LEU A 62 13.98 -1.96 8.19
N PRO A 63 13.45 -1.23 9.19
CA PRO A 63 13.74 0.19 9.33
C PRO A 63 15.24 0.44 9.57
N PRO A 64 15.77 1.61 9.16
CA PRO A 64 17.17 1.93 9.34
C PRO A 64 17.53 2.06 10.82
N ALA A 65 18.64 1.43 11.22
CA ALA A 65 19.18 1.55 12.57
C ALA A 65 19.48 3.03 12.93
N PRO A 66 19.25 3.47 14.18
CA PRO A 66 18.84 2.69 15.35
C PRO A 66 17.32 2.62 15.55
N LYS A 67 16.51 2.94 14.53
CA LYS A 67 15.05 3.01 14.69
C LYS A 67 14.45 1.63 14.52
N ASP A 68 13.79 1.11 15.55
CA ASP A 68 13.11 -0.19 15.51
C ASP A 68 11.75 -0.16 14.78
N SER A 69 11.33 1.00 14.25
CA SER A 69 10.00 1.17 13.64
C SER A 69 9.99 2.23 12.56
N TRP A 70 9.39 1.89 11.41
CA TRP A 70 9.13 2.82 10.30
C TRP A 70 8.29 4.03 10.72
N LEU A 71 7.38 3.88 11.69
CA LEU A 71 6.57 4.99 12.22
C LEU A 71 7.41 6.04 12.96
N LYS A 72 8.66 5.74 13.31
CA LYS A 72 9.60 6.68 13.94
C LYS A 72 10.59 7.29 12.93
N THR A 73 10.47 6.97 11.65
CA THR A 73 11.32 7.49 10.57
C THR A 73 10.62 8.62 9.81
N GLU A 74 11.35 9.31 8.94
CA GLU A 74 10.74 10.29 8.01
C GLU A 74 9.83 9.64 6.96
N TRP A 75 9.98 8.33 6.76
CA TRP A 75 9.21 7.47 5.85
C TRP A 75 7.96 6.88 6.50
N ALA A 76 7.57 7.36 7.69
CA ALA A 76 6.33 6.99 8.34
C ALA A 76 5.09 7.17 7.42
N PRO A 77 4.97 8.26 6.62
CA PRO A 77 3.86 8.40 5.69
C PRO A 77 3.82 7.35 4.59
N ASP A 78 4.98 6.92 4.10
CA ASP A 78 5.13 5.87 3.09
C ASP A 78 4.71 4.50 3.66
N PHE A 79 5.05 4.25 4.93
CA PHE A 79 4.55 3.09 5.68
C PHE A 79 3.03 3.16 5.93
N GLU A 80 2.49 4.30 6.33
CA GLU A 80 1.05 4.46 6.51
C GLU A 80 0.28 4.27 5.20
N LEU A 81 0.83 4.81 4.10
CA LEU A 81 0.30 4.64 2.76
C LEU A 81 0.20 3.17 2.36
N GLY A 82 1.25 2.37 2.57
CA GLY A 82 1.22 0.94 2.27
C GLY A 82 0.13 0.21 3.05
N ARG A 83 -0.03 0.52 4.34
CA ARG A 83 -1.07 -0.11 5.17
C ARG A 83 -2.46 0.26 4.69
N TRP A 84 -2.66 1.54 4.38
CA TRP A 84 -3.93 2.07 3.91
C TRP A 84 -4.33 1.47 2.56
N VAL A 85 -3.39 1.32 1.62
CA VAL A 85 -3.65 0.72 0.30
C VAL A 85 -4.14 -0.73 0.43
N VAL A 86 -3.51 -1.55 1.28
CA VAL A 86 -3.97 -2.94 1.49
C VAL A 86 -5.33 -3.00 2.15
N LEU A 87 -5.59 -2.14 3.15
CA LEU A 87 -6.90 -2.06 3.79
C LEU A 87 -7.98 -1.71 2.78
N LEU A 88 -7.78 -0.64 2.01
CA LEU A 88 -8.76 -0.15 1.06
C LEU A 88 -8.96 -1.15 -0.09
N TRP A 89 -7.90 -1.83 -0.53
CA TRP A 89 -7.98 -2.88 -1.55
C TRP A 89 -8.77 -4.06 -1.04
N THR A 90 -8.54 -4.45 0.22
CA THR A 90 -9.27 -5.54 0.86
C THR A 90 -10.75 -5.19 0.91
N VAL A 91 -11.10 -4.01 1.43
CA VAL A 91 -12.50 -3.59 1.52
C VAL A 91 -13.12 -3.43 0.13
N SER A 92 -12.37 -3.04 -0.90
CA SER A 92 -12.92 -2.96 -2.25
C SER A 92 -13.24 -4.33 -2.86
N GLN A 93 -12.54 -5.40 -2.45
CA GLN A 93 -12.92 -6.78 -2.81
C GLN A 93 -14.25 -7.21 -2.17
N PHE A 94 -14.68 -6.55 -1.08
CA PHE A 94 -15.87 -6.91 -0.33
C PHE A 94 -16.93 -5.83 -0.43
N LYS A 95 -17.97 -6.12 -1.20
CA LYS A 95 -19.21 -5.33 -1.31
C LYS A 95 -20.08 -5.40 -0.04
N GLY A 96 -19.47 -5.73 1.10
CA GLY A 96 -20.16 -5.77 2.38
C GLY A 96 -20.48 -4.35 2.86
N GLU A 97 -21.57 -4.21 3.62
CA GLU A 97 -21.91 -2.96 4.27
C GLU A 97 -20.78 -2.56 5.23
N MET A 98 -20.02 -1.53 4.85
CA MET A 98 -19.13 -0.83 5.77
C MET A 98 -19.95 0.18 6.57
N PRO A 99 -19.57 0.48 7.82
CA PRO A 99 -20.16 1.60 8.54
C PRO A 99 -20.08 2.88 7.70
N ASN A 100 -21.12 3.71 7.72
CA ASN A 100 -21.14 4.96 6.94
C ASN A 100 -19.91 5.84 7.20
N THR A 101 -19.39 5.83 8.42
CA THR A 101 -18.18 6.60 8.80
C THR A 101 -16.90 6.08 8.18
N PHE A 102 -16.85 4.81 7.76
CA PHE A 102 -15.64 4.21 7.21
C PHE A 102 -15.15 4.97 5.98
N TRP A 103 -16.03 5.27 5.02
CA TRP A 103 -15.68 5.96 3.79
C TRP A 103 -15.31 7.42 4.02
N ASP A 104 -15.91 8.07 5.02
CA ASP A 104 -15.52 9.42 5.45
C ASP A 104 -14.09 9.40 6.03
N GLU A 105 -13.78 8.46 6.91
CA GLU A 105 -12.43 8.27 7.45
C GLU A 105 -11.41 7.99 6.34
N GLN A 106 -11.76 7.19 5.32
CA GLN A 106 -10.86 6.90 4.20
C GLN A 106 -10.60 8.16 3.36
N ARG A 107 -11.59 9.03 3.18
CA ARG A 107 -11.43 10.33 2.50
C ARG A 107 -10.53 11.27 3.30
N GLU A 108 -10.65 11.27 4.62
CA GLU A 108 -9.76 12.06 5.50
C GLU A 108 -8.32 11.56 5.43
N ILE A 109 -8.09 10.24 5.51
CA ILE A 109 -6.76 9.65 5.37
C ILE A 109 -6.17 10.00 3.99
N LEU A 110 -6.95 9.87 2.92
CA LEU A 110 -6.52 10.29 1.58
C LEU A 110 -6.10 11.76 1.55
N ALA A 111 -6.88 12.67 2.16
CA ALA A 111 -6.57 14.08 2.20
C ALA A 111 -5.26 14.37 2.96
N GLN A 112 -5.03 13.68 4.08
CA GLN A 112 -3.79 13.78 4.87
C GLN A 112 -2.58 13.29 4.08
N LEU A 113 -2.69 12.10 3.47
CA LEU A 113 -1.63 11.56 2.60
C LEU A 113 -1.34 12.51 1.43
N HIS A 114 -2.38 13.00 0.76
CA HIS A 114 -2.24 13.95 -0.35
C HIS A 114 -1.50 15.22 0.08
N ALA A 115 -1.82 15.79 1.24
CA ALA A 115 -1.12 16.94 1.79
C ALA A 115 0.36 16.65 2.09
N VAL A 116 0.66 15.51 2.70
CA VAL A 116 2.04 15.09 3.02
C VAL A 116 2.89 14.93 1.76
N PHE A 117 2.38 14.21 0.76
CA PHE A 117 3.12 13.99 -0.48
C PHE A 117 3.20 15.26 -1.33
N SER A 118 2.18 16.12 -1.30
CA SER A 118 2.21 17.45 -1.95
C SER A 118 3.32 18.34 -1.42
N ALA A 119 3.59 18.30 -0.10
CA ALA A 119 4.67 19.07 0.50
C ALA A 119 6.07 18.58 0.09
N ARG A 120 6.21 17.32 -0.33
CA ARG A 120 7.48 16.69 -0.74
C ARG A 120 7.71 16.69 -2.25
N GLN A 121 6.67 16.99 -3.04
CA GLN A 121 6.65 16.73 -4.48
C GLN A 121 7.71 17.52 -5.26
N GLU A 122 8.08 18.74 -4.84
CA GLU A 122 9.02 19.56 -5.61
C GLU A 122 10.43 18.96 -5.62
N SER A 123 10.83 18.32 -4.53
CA SER A 123 12.16 17.74 -4.32
C SER A 123 12.21 16.22 -4.42
N ASN A 124 11.06 15.54 -4.53
CA ASN A 124 10.98 14.08 -4.55
C ASN A 124 10.08 13.60 -5.69
N ASN A 125 10.67 12.91 -6.68
CA ASN A 125 9.94 12.34 -7.82
C ASN A 125 9.02 11.18 -7.40
N GLU A 126 9.37 10.38 -6.39
CA GLU A 126 8.49 9.34 -5.85
C GLU A 126 7.23 9.98 -5.25
N ALA A 127 7.36 11.09 -4.55
CA ALA A 127 6.20 11.83 -4.02
C ALA A 127 5.27 12.32 -5.15
N LYS A 128 5.82 12.78 -6.29
CA LYS A 128 5.00 13.12 -7.48
C LYS A 128 4.26 11.90 -8.03
N GLN A 129 4.93 10.74 -8.09
CA GLN A 129 4.31 9.50 -8.55
C GLN A 129 3.20 9.05 -7.59
N VAL A 130 3.43 9.12 -6.28
CA VAL A 130 2.42 8.80 -5.26
C VAL A 130 1.20 9.70 -5.43
N LEU A 131 1.38 11.02 -5.58
CA LEU A 131 0.27 11.95 -5.81
C LEU A 131 -0.53 11.62 -7.06
N SER A 132 0.14 11.21 -8.14
CA SER A 132 -0.54 10.75 -9.35
C SER A 132 -1.48 9.58 -9.05
N GLN A 133 -1.01 8.56 -8.31
CA GLN A 133 -1.83 7.40 -7.94
C GLN A 133 -2.96 7.78 -6.96
N LEU A 134 -2.68 8.64 -5.97
CA LEU A 134 -3.69 9.13 -5.02
C LEU A 134 -4.82 9.89 -5.74
N ASN A 135 -4.51 10.62 -6.81
CA ASN A 135 -5.53 11.31 -7.61
C ASN A 135 -6.43 10.34 -8.39
N GLU A 136 -5.90 9.22 -8.88
CA GLU A 136 -6.71 8.17 -9.51
C GLU A 136 -7.63 7.51 -8.47
N ILE A 137 -7.07 7.09 -7.33
CA ILE A 137 -7.83 6.51 -6.22
C ILE A 137 -8.94 7.46 -5.73
N LYS A 138 -8.65 8.76 -5.65
CA LYS A 138 -9.62 9.80 -5.27
C LYS A 138 -10.88 9.75 -6.12
N ARG A 139 -10.77 9.55 -7.44
CA ARG A 139 -11.91 9.58 -8.36
C ARG A 139 -12.95 8.51 -8.03
N HIS A 140 -12.49 7.34 -7.58
CA HIS A 140 -13.36 6.23 -7.21
C HIS A 140 -13.79 6.34 -5.74
N LEU A 141 -12.87 6.67 -4.82
CA LEU A 141 -13.16 6.74 -3.38
C LEU A 141 -14.25 7.76 -3.01
N TYR A 142 -14.33 8.89 -3.73
CA TYR A 142 -15.35 9.91 -3.46
C TYR A 142 -16.76 9.53 -3.95
N LYS A 143 -16.88 8.45 -4.72
CA LYS A 143 -18.17 7.89 -5.15
C LYS A 143 -18.70 6.82 -4.18
N LEU A 144 -17.92 6.48 -3.14
CA LEU A 144 -18.27 5.43 -2.19
C LEU A 144 -18.94 5.99 -0.91
N PRO A 145 -19.88 5.25 -0.29
CA PRO A 145 -20.44 3.98 -0.75
C PRO A 145 -21.41 4.17 -1.95
N THR A 146 -21.50 3.17 -2.81
CA THR A 146 -22.48 3.09 -3.91
C THR A 146 -22.91 1.64 -4.15
N ASP A 147 -24.02 1.42 -4.83
CA ASP A 147 -24.44 0.09 -5.29
C ASP A 147 -23.75 -0.32 -6.61
N GLU A 148 -23.06 0.63 -7.26
CA GLU A 148 -22.34 0.42 -8.52
C GLU A 148 -21.07 -0.41 -8.29
N THR A 149 -21.09 -1.66 -8.73
CA THR A 149 -20.00 -2.60 -8.51
C THR A 149 -18.72 -2.23 -9.26
N GLU A 150 -18.85 -1.58 -10.41
CA GLU A 150 -17.73 -1.14 -11.22
C GLU A 150 -16.82 -0.17 -10.45
N ILE A 151 -17.38 0.68 -9.58
CA ILE A 151 -16.60 1.64 -8.79
C ILE A 151 -15.67 0.94 -7.79
N TYR A 152 -16.13 -0.16 -7.17
CA TYR A 152 -15.30 -0.97 -6.27
C TYR A 152 -14.20 -1.70 -7.04
N ASP A 153 -14.53 -2.24 -8.22
CA ASP A 153 -13.59 -2.97 -9.07
C ASP A 153 -12.52 -2.03 -9.65
N GLU A 154 -12.89 -0.82 -10.10
CA GLU A 154 -11.97 0.23 -10.55
C GLU A 154 -11.04 0.69 -9.42
N LEU A 155 -11.59 0.92 -8.23
CA LEU A 155 -10.79 1.24 -7.05
C LEU A 155 -9.79 0.12 -6.72
N ALA A 156 -10.24 -1.15 -6.74
CA ALA A 156 -9.36 -2.30 -6.54
C ALA A 156 -8.22 -2.36 -7.54
N VAL A 157 -8.51 -2.10 -8.82
CA VAL A 157 -7.52 -2.09 -9.89
C VAL A 157 -6.48 -0.99 -9.66
N ASP A 158 -6.89 0.24 -9.32
CA ASP A 158 -5.95 1.33 -9.09
C ASP A 158 -5.09 1.12 -7.85
N LEU A 159 -5.66 0.56 -6.78
CA LEU A 159 -4.90 0.16 -5.60
C LEU A 159 -3.90 -0.95 -5.92
N GLY A 160 -4.30 -1.93 -6.74
CA GLY A 160 -3.43 -2.99 -7.25
C GLY A 160 -2.24 -2.42 -8.04
N LYS A 161 -2.50 -1.51 -8.99
CA LYS A 161 -1.45 -0.80 -9.73
C LYS A 161 -0.50 -0.05 -8.81
N MET A 162 -1.02 0.61 -7.78
CA MET A 162 -0.21 1.34 -6.81
C MET A 162 0.71 0.39 -6.02
N MET A 163 0.17 -0.74 -5.54
CA MET A 163 0.98 -1.78 -4.88
C MET A 163 2.07 -2.31 -5.83
N ASP A 164 1.72 -2.65 -7.08
CA ASP A 164 2.67 -3.17 -8.06
C ASP A 164 3.75 -2.14 -8.42
N PHE A 165 3.37 -0.87 -8.64
CA PHE A 165 4.28 0.19 -9.07
C PHE A 165 5.37 0.49 -8.03
N PHE A 166 4.99 0.62 -6.77
CA PHE A 166 5.95 0.93 -5.70
C PHE A 166 6.64 -0.31 -5.12
N SER A 167 6.15 -1.51 -5.45
CA SER A 167 6.81 -2.78 -5.11
C SER A 167 7.85 -3.23 -6.13
N ALA A 168 7.63 -2.90 -7.40
CA ALA A 168 8.44 -3.33 -8.53
C ALA A 168 9.53 -2.30 -8.88
N TYR A 169 10.47 -2.04 -7.97
CA TYR A 169 11.69 -1.24 -8.16
C TYR A 169 11.58 0.27 -7.80
N SER A 170 12.43 0.67 -6.85
CA SER A 170 12.99 2.01 -6.77
C SER A 170 13.65 2.38 -8.10
N HIS A 171 13.22 3.49 -8.69
CA HIS A 171 13.79 4.02 -9.93
C HIS A 171 15.15 4.70 -9.72
#